data_AF-A0A1T2CHR9-F1
#
_entry.id   AF-A0A1T2CHR9-F1
#
_cell.length_a   1.000
_cell.length_b   1.000
_cell.length_c   1.000
_cell.angle_alpha   90.00
_cell.angle_beta   90.00
_cell.angle_gamma   90.00
#
_symmetry.space_group_name_H-M   'P 1'
#
loop_
_entity.id
_entity.type
_entity.pdbx_description
1 polymer ?
#
loop_
_entity_poly.entity_id
_entity_poly.type
_entity_poly.pdbx_seq_one_letter_code
_entity_poly.pdbx_strand_id
1 'polypeptide(L)'
;MTEQFLHGVEVVEIDSGPRPIKTVRSSVIGLIGTAPDADEDRFPYHTPILIAGKRSEAAGLGRTGTLPAAIDDIFDQTGAMIVLIRVPDWFGEDEEWPSLIEEEGPRLAMAGPWFPNIGQVIGGIDDETGQYLGIQAFLAAESEVHVTPRILIAPEYSHHPAVANELLSVAERLRAVVIADGPNYNDEEAIDYRQMFGSPRLYLIDPWVRVWDAEDNVEVVRPASARVAGLIAKSDAERGFWWSPSNREIRGLMGTARSVDFALGDVNARANFLNENEVATIIQKDGFRLWGNRSCSADPKWAFLSVRRTADMINESLLRAHMWAVDRNITKTYIEDVLEGVNAYLRHLQTVGAIINGRAWADPELNTPDQISQGKVYIDFDFTPPYPAEHITFRSHLVNDYLVEVLPDAA
;
A
#
# COMPACT_ATOMS: atom_id res chain seq x y z
N MET A 1 45.91 25.37 -13.40
CA MET A 1 45.10 25.49 -14.62
C MET A 1 45.84 26.41 -15.57
N THR A 2 46.18 25.93 -16.76
CA THR A 2 46.81 26.74 -17.81
C THR A 2 45.81 27.78 -18.30
N GLU A 3 46.14 29.07 -18.20
CA GLU A 3 45.32 30.15 -18.79
C GLU A 3 45.33 30.00 -20.31
N GLN A 4 44.24 29.49 -20.87
CA GLN A 4 43.99 29.55 -22.30
C GLN A 4 43.43 30.93 -22.62
N PHE A 5 44.22 31.74 -23.33
CA PHE A 5 43.78 33.05 -23.83
C PHE A 5 42.70 32.87 -24.90
N LEU A 6 41.51 33.40 -24.65
CA LEU A 6 40.40 33.44 -25.61
C LEU A 6 40.13 34.89 -26.04
N HIS A 7 40.07 35.14 -27.36
CA HIS A 7 39.61 36.41 -27.92
C HIS A 7 38.22 36.21 -28.54
N GLY A 8 37.16 36.46 -27.75
CA GLY A 8 35.76 36.26 -28.15
C GLY A 8 34.82 36.21 -26.95
N VAL A 9 33.53 35.92 -27.19
CA VAL A 9 32.55 35.59 -26.14
C VAL A 9 32.38 34.09 -26.09
N GLU A 10 32.53 33.49 -24.90
CA GLU A 10 32.23 32.08 -24.66
C GLU A 10 31.02 31.96 -23.73
N VAL A 11 30.25 30.89 -23.91
CA VAL A 11 29.22 30.48 -22.97
C VAL A 11 29.78 29.30 -22.21
N VAL A 12 30.00 29.49 -20.92
CA VAL A 12 30.25 28.39 -19.98
C VAL A 12 28.91 28.06 -19.34
N GLU A 13 28.41 26.85 -19.59
CA GLU A 13 27.30 26.31 -18.83
C GLU A 13 27.82 25.92 -17.44
N ILE A 14 27.51 26.75 -16.45
CA ILE A 14 27.80 26.48 -15.05
C ILE A 14 26.58 25.77 -14.46
N ASP A 15 26.61 24.44 -14.46
CA ASP A 15 25.62 23.61 -13.76
C ASP A 15 25.92 23.58 -12.26
N SER A 16 25.66 24.70 -11.58
CA SER A 16 25.72 24.81 -10.12
C SER A 16 24.32 24.84 -9.51
N GLY A 17 24.05 23.98 -8.54
CA GLY A 17 22.83 24.03 -7.73
C GLY A 17 22.31 22.65 -7.31
N PRO A 18 21.39 22.62 -6.33
CA PRO A 18 20.77 21.39 -5.86
C PRO A 18 19.89 20.77 -6.95
N ARG A 19 20.04 19.46 -7.17
CA ARG A 19 19.20 18.73 -8.14
C ARG A 19 17.82 18.48 -7.54
N PRO A 20 16.73 18.72 -8.29
CA PRO A 20 15.38 18.51 -7.77
C PRO A 20 15.10 17.02 -7.56
N ILE A 21 14.71 16.67 -6.34
CA ILE A 21 14.25 15.33 -5.98
C ILE A 21 12.80 15.18 -6.45
N LYS A 22 12.54 14.15 -7.25
CA LYS A 22 11.17 13.78 -7.65
C LYS A 22 10.65 12.72 -6.70
N THR A 23 9.42 12.91 -6.22
CA THR A 23 8.72 11.89 -5.43
C THR A 23 8.46 10.67 -6.30
N VAL A 24 8.69 9.48 -5.74
CA VAL A 24 8.35 8.22 -6.40
C VAL A 24 6.85 8.06 -6.58
N ARG A 25 6.46 7.27 -7.58
CA ARG A 25 5.05 6.95 -7.83
C ARG A 25 4.53 6.07 -6.69
N SER A 26 3.55 6.58 -5.94
CA SER A 26 2.98 5.92 -4.75
C SER A 26 1.86 4.93 -5.05
N SER A 27 1.26 5.03 -6.24
CA SER A 27 0.00 4.37 -6.62
C SER A 27 0.15 3.17 -7.56
N VAL A 28 1.36 2.58 -7.64
CA VAL A 28 1.58 1.35 -8.41
C VAL A 28 1.13 0.15 -7.58
N ILE A 29 0.20 -0.63 -8.14
CA ILE A 29 -0.35 -1.83 -7.50
C ILE A 29 0.39 -3.06 -8.02
N GLY A 30 0.93 -3.89 -7.14
CA GLY A 30 1.38 -5.24 -7.44
C GLY A 30 0.23 -6.21 -7.21
N LEU A 31 -0.19 -6.89 -8.28
CA LEU A 31 -1.30 -7.85 -8.26
C LEU A 31 -0.78 -9.24 -8.64
N ILE A 32 -1.03 -10.23 -7.78
CA ILE A 32 -0.72 -11.63 -8.04
C ILE A 32 -1.98 -12.49 -7.97
N GLY A 33 -2.07 -13.48 -8.85
CA GLY A 33 -3.20 -14.39 -8.92
C GLY A 33 -3.12 -15.37 -10.09
N THR A 34 -4.19 -16.14 -10.27
CA THR A 34 -4.31 -17.12 -11.37
C THR A 34 -5.08 -16.52 -12.53
N ALA A 35 -4.76 -16.98 -13.73
CA ALA A 35 -5.54 -16.73 -14.95
C ALA A 35 -5.29 -17.89 -15.93
N PRO A 36 -6.02 -19.00 -15.84
CA PRO A 36 -5.79 -20.18 -16.69
C PRO A 36 -5.93 -19.87 -18.18
N ASP A 37 -6.95 -19.09 -18.55
CA ASP A 37 -7.26 -18.76 -19.95
C ASP A 37 -6.38 -17.65 -20.55
N ALA A 38 -5.37 -17.17 -19.82
CA ALA A 38 -4.55 -16.07 -20.30
C ALA A 38 -3.56 -16.52 -21.39
N ASP A 39 -3.38 -15.65 -22.39
CA ASP A 39 -2.38 -15.80 -23.44
C ASP A 39 -0.99 -15.93 -22.82
N GLU A 40 -0.36 -17.11 -22.96
CA GLU A 40 0.91 -17.45 -22.32
C GLU A 40 2.08 -16.62 -22.85
N ASP A 41 2.05 -16.19 -24.11
CA ASP A 41 3.11 -15.37 -24.69
C ASP A 41 3.07 -13.95 -24.14
N ARG A 42 1.86 -13.45 -23.85
CA ARG A 42 1.64 -12.10 -23.33
C ARG A 42 1.70 -12.03 -21.81
N PHE A 43 1.24 -13.07 -21.13
CA PHE A 43 1.19 -13.20 -19.69
C PHE A 43 1.88 -14.49 -19.25
N PRO A 44 3.21 -14.57 -19.40
CA PRO A 44 3.98 -15.71 -18.94
C PRO A 44 3.91 -15.85 -17.42
N TYR A 45 4.05 -17.09 -16.93
CA TYR A 45 4.03 -17.37 -15.50
C TYR A 45 5.23 -16.76 -14.79
N HIS A 46 5.01 -16.26 -13.58
CA HIS A 46 6.03 -15.72 -12.68
C HIS A 46 6.84 -14.54 -13.23
N THR A 47 6.41 -13.92 -14.32
CA THR A 47 7.06 -12.75 -14.91
C THR A 47 6.21 -11.50 -14.64
N PRO A 48 6.80 -10.44 -14.06
CA PRO A 48 6.15 -9.14 -13.93
C PRO A 48 5.73 -8.53 -15.28
N ILE A 49 4.43 -8.27 -15.45
CA ILE A 49 3.88 -7.59 -16.62
C ILE A 49 3.26 -6.25 -16.20
N LEU A 50 3.60 -5.18 -16.92
CA LEU A 50 3.05 -3.86 -16.65
C LEU A 50 1.75 -3.62 -17.42
N ILE A 51 0.71 -3.23 -16.69
CA ILE A 51 -0.55 -2.71 -17.21
C ILE A 51 -0.61 -1.23 -16.83
N ALA A 52 -0.49 -0.35 -17.82
CA ALA A 52 -0.43 1.10 -17.68
C ALA A 52 -1.81 1.78 -17.63
N GLY A 53 -2.75 1.19 -16.88
CA GLY A 53 -4.06 1.80 -16.58
C GLY A 53 -5.11 1.73 -17.69
N LYS A 54 -4.84 1.01 -18.79
CA LYS A 54 -5.82 0.79 -19.87
C LYS A 54 -6.40 -0.63 -19.80
N ARG A 55 -7.73 -0.73 -19.86
CA ARG A 55 -8.44 -2.02 -19.92
C ARG A 55 -8.00 -2.89 -21.12
N SER A 56 -7.64 -2.28 -22.24
CA SER A 56 -7.13 -3.01 -23.42
C SER A 56 -5.80 -3.74 -23.17
N GLU A 57 -5.01 -3.28 -22.20
CA GLU A 57 -3.74 -3.92 -21.85
C GLU A 57 -3.94 -5.19 -21.01
N ALA A 58 -5.11 -5.33 -20.37
CA ALA A 58 -5.56 -6.57 -19.73
C ALA A 58 -6.27 -7.53 -20.71
N ALA A 59 -6.51 -7.12 -21.96
CA ALA A 59 -7.12 -7.99 -22.96
C ALA A 59 -6.21 -9.20 -23.21
N GLY A 60 -6.78 -10.40 -23.12
CA GLY A 60 -6.03 -11.65 -23.25
C GLY A 60 -5.70 -12.35 -21.92
N LEU A 61 -6.15 -11.82 -20.77
CA LEU A 61 -6.13 -12.57 -19.50
C LEU A 61 -7.20 -13.66 -19.41
N GLY A 62 -8.13 -13.68 -20.35
CA GLY A 62 -9.26 -14.61 -20.32
C GLY A 62 -10.29 -14.26 -19.25
N ARG A 63 -11.12 -15.24 -18.86
CA ARG A 63 -12.27 -15.05 -17.96
C ARG A 63 -12.15 -15.79 -16.63
N THR A 64 -11.39 -16.88 -16.61
CA THR A 64 -11.22 -17.72 -15.42
C THR A 64 -10.03 -17.26 -14.56
N GLY A 65 -10.03 -17.69 -13.30
CA GLY A 65 -9.03 -17.32 -12.31
C GLY A 65 -9.36 -16.02 -11.58
N THR A 66 -8.39 -15.53 -10.81
CA THR A 66 -8.59 -14.40 -9.88
C THR A 66 -8.17 -13.05 -10.48
N LEU A 67 -7.26 -13.04 -11.46
CA LEU A 67 -6.70 -11.81 -12.03
C LEU A 67 -7.69 -10.96 -12.85
N PRO A 68 -8.52 -11.52 -13.75
CA PRO A 68 -9.42 -10.70 -14.57
C PRO A 68 -10.38 -9.87 -13.71
N ALA A 69 -11.04 -10.53 -12.75
CA ALA A 69 -11.97 -9.89 -11.82
C ALA A 69 -11.29 -8.82 -10.95
N ALA A 70 -10.07 -9.10 -10.45
CA ALA A 70 -9.32 -8.15 -9.62
C ALA A 70 -8.91 -6.88 -10.39
N ILE A 71 -8.55 -7.00 -11.66
CA ILE A 71 -8.20 -5.84 -12.51
C ILE A 71 -9.43 -4.97 -12.76
N ASP A 72 -10.57 -5.57 -13.07
CA ASP A 72 -11.82 -4.84 -13.25
C ASP A 72 -12.23 -4.10 -11.97
N ASP A 73 -12.10 -4.76 -10.83
CA ASP A 73 -12.35 -4.19 -9.50
C ASP A 73 -11.46 -2.96 -9.22
N ILE A 74 -10.18 -2.99 -9.61
CA ILE A 74 -9.26 -1.84 -9.52
C ILE A 74 -9.71 -0.73 -10.48
N PHE A 75 -9.98 -1.08 -11.74
CA PHE A 75 -10.30 -0.13 -12.81
C PHE A 75 -11.68 0.51 -12.68
N ASP A 76 -12.59 -0.06 -11.89
CA ASP A 76 -13.82 0.60 -11.48
C ASP A 76 -13.58 1.80 -10.56
N GLN A 77 -12.47 1.80 -9.81
CA GLN A 77 -12.07 2.96 -9.00
C GLN A 77 -11.28 3.96 -9.84
N THR A 78 -10.20 3.51 -10.48
CA THR A 78 -9.29 4.34 -11.27
C THR A 78 -8.42 3.51 -12.22
N GLY A 79 -7.97 4.09 -13.33
CA GLY A 79 -6.97 3.49 -14.23
C GLY A 79 -5.56 3.50 -13.63
N ALA A 80 -5.35 2.72 -12.56
CA ALA A 80 -4.05 2.62 -11.87
C ALA A 80 -3.02 1.84 -12.71
N MET A 81 -1.74 2.07 -12.44
CA MET A 81 -0.69 1.19 -12.97
C MET A 81 -0.63 -0.08 -12.14
N ILE A 82 -0.62 -1.22 -12.82
CA ILE A 82 -0.60 -2.54 -12.19
C ILE A 82 0.63 -3.30 -12.68
N VAL A 83 1.43 -3.81 -11.76
CA VAL A 83 2.43 -4.85 -12.02
C VAL A 83 1.75 -6.18 -11.72
N LEU A 84 1.43 -6.91 -12.79
CA LEU A 84 0.74 -8.17 -12.75
C LEU A 84 1.74 -9.33 -12.68
N ILE A 85 1.50 -10.30 -11.81
CA ILE A 85 2.19 -11.59 -11.80
C ILE A 85 1.14 -12.69 -11.92
N ARG A 86 1.23 -13.47 -12.99
CA ARG A 86 0.39 -14.66 -13.19
C ARG A 86 1.07 -15.87 -12.57
N VAL A 87 0.31 -16.65 -11.80
CA VAL A 87 0.72 -17.96 -11.29
C VAL A 87 -0.11 -19.07 -11.92
N PRO A 88 0.44 -20.29 -12.07
CA PRO A 88 -0.30 -21.42 -12.58
C PRO A 88 -1.43 -21.82 -11.62
N ASP A 89 -2.54 -22.28 -12.19
CA ASP A 89 -3.63 -22.93 -11.48
C ASP A 89 -3.34 -24.44 -11.48
N TRP A 90 -3.09 -25.04 -10.31
CA TRP A 90 -2.69 -26.45 -10.23
C TRP A 90 -3.89 -27.37 -10.45
N PHE A 91 -3.81 -28.18 -11.51
CA PHE A 91 -4.48 -29.48 -11.60
C PHE A 91 -3.45 -30.54 -11.96
N GLY A 92 -2.97 -31.27 -10.96
CA GLY A 92 -2.45 -32.62 -11.15
C GLY A 92 -3.61 -33.59 -11.01
N GLU A 93 -4.06 -34.19 -12.12
CA GLU A 93 -4.77 -35.47 -12.06
C GLU A 93 -3.81 -36.49 -11.43
N ASP A 94 -4.22 -37.20 -10.35
CA ASP A 94 -3.54 -38.36 -9.72
C ASP A 94 -2.96 -38.22 -8.29
N GLU A 95 -3.43 -37.31 -7.44
CA GLU A 95 -3.29 -37.50 -5.98
C GLU A 95 -4.66 -37.57 -5.28
N GLU A 96 -5.07 -38.79 -4.93
CA GLU A 96 -6.17 -39.06 -4.01
C GLU A 96 -5.94 -38.29 -2.70
N TRP A 97 -6.95 -37.50 -2.33
CA TRP A 97 -7.05 -36.82 -1.04
C TRP A 97 -6.75 -37.78 0.12
N PRO A 98 -5.76 -37.52 1.00
CA PRO A 98 -5.71 -38.20 2.28
C PRO A 98 -6.97 -37.79 3.05
N SER A 99 -7.86 -38.74 3.30
CA SER A 99 -9.09 -38.53 4.05
C SER A 99 -8.74 -38.13 5.48
N LEU A 100 -8.72 -36.82 5.77
CA LEU A 100 -8.60 -36.30 7.13
C LEU A 100 -9.96 -36.38 7.82
N ILE A 101 -10.36 -37.60 8.17
CA ILE A 101 -11.30 -37.85 9.27
C ILE A 101 -10.50 -38.56 10.35
N GLU A 102 -9.82 -37.78 11.19
CA GLU A 102 -9.49 -38.23 12.55
C GLU A 102 -9.90 -37.13 13.54
N GLU A 103 -10.48 -37.61 14.63
CA GLU A 103 -11.34 -36.95 15.61
C GLU A 103 -10.61 -35.95 16.53
N GLU A 104 -11.34 -34.90 16.90
CA GLU A 104 -11.20 -34.06 18.12
C GLU A 104 -9.97 -33.13 18.28
N GLY A 105 -10.20 -31.83 18.01
CA GLY A 105 -9.43 -30.66 18.47
C GLY A 105 -9.93 -29.37 17.79
N PRO A 106 -9.84 -28.18 18.41
CA PRO A 106 -10.36 -26.95 17.82
C PRO A 106 -9.48 -26.57 16.62
N ARG A 107 -9.87 -27.02 15.44
CA ARG A 107 -9.30 -26.59 14.17
C ARG A 107 -9.74 -25.15 13.96
N LEU A 108 -8.80 -24.20 14.05
CA LEU A 108 -8.87 -22.99 13.23
C LEU A 108 -9.29 -23.43 11.83
N ALA A 109 -10.38 -22.89 11.31
CA ALA A 109 -10.96 -23.25 10.01
C ALA A 109 -10.09 -22.76 8.84
N MET A 110 -8.80 -23.11 8.85
CA MET A 110 -7.79 -22.83 7.82
C MET A 110 -7.12 -24.10 7.27
N ALA A 111 -7.66 -25.27 7.61
CA ALA A 111 -7.27 -26.53 6.98
C ALA A 111 -8.55 -27.18 6.42
N GLY A 112 -8.85 -26.89 5.17
CA GLY A 112 -9.87 -27.57 4.37
C GLY A 112 -9.31 -27.88 2.98
N PRO A 113 -9.84 -28.88 2.25
CA PRO A 113 -9.39 -29.32 0.93
C PRO A 113 -9.37 -28.29 -0.24
N TRP A 114 -9.40 -26.99 0.02
CA TRP A 114 -9.97 -26.02 -0.92
C TRP A 114 -8.99 -25.02 -1.55
N PHE A 115 -7.67 -25.12 -1.31
CA PHE A 115 -6.71 -24.12 -1.81
C PHE A 115 -5.45 -24.74 -2.44
N PRO A 116 -5.55 -25.43 -3.59
CA PRO A 116 -4.43 -26.15 -4.22
C PRO A 116 -3.28 -25.24 -4.70
N ASN A 117 -3.42 -23.91 -4.71
CA ASN A 117 -2.48 -22.98 -5.36
C ASN A 117 -1.66 -22.10 -4.42
N ILE A 118 -1.80 -22.24 -3.09
CA ILE A 118 -1.11 -21.37 -2.13
C ILE A 118 0.41 -21.42 -2.30
N GLY A 119 0.97 -22.62 -2.56
CA GLY A 119 2.41 -22.79 -2.80
C GLY A 119 2.92 -22.02 -4.02
N GLN A 120 2.14 -21.99 -5.10
CA GLN A 120 2.49 -21.29 -6.34
C GLN A 120 2.39 -19.76 -6.18
N VAL A 121 1.40 -19.29 -5.41
CA VAL A 121 1.26 -17.87 -5.08
C VAL A 121 2.39 -17.39 -4.18
N ILE A 122 2.74 -18.15 -3.13
CA ILE A 122 3.91 -17.87 -2.30
C ILE A 122 5.18 -17.85 -3.16
N GLY A 123 5.37 -18.90 -3.96
CA GLY A 123 6.51 -19.05 -4.83
C GLY A 123 7.81 -19.24 -4.06
N GLY A 124 8.88 -18.65 -4.56
CA GLY A 124 10.25 -18.89 -4.09
C GLY A 124 11.27 -18.42 -5.10
N ILE A 125 12.42 -19.08 -5.13
CA ILE A 125 13.43 -18.92 -6.17
C ILE A 125 13.59 -20.29 -6.82
N ASP A 126 13.55 -20.32 -8.15
CA ASP A 126 13.83 -21.53 -8.90
C ASP A 126 15.32 -21.92 -8.76
N ASP A 127 15.60 -23.15 -8.34
CA ASP A 127 16.96 -23.58 -8.02
C ASP A 127 17.87 -23.71 -9.25
N GLU A 128 17.30 -23.92 -10.44
CA GLU A 128 18.05 -24.14 -11.68
C GLU A 128 18.30 -22.84 -12.46
N THR A 129 17.27 -21.99 -12.56
CA THR A 129 17.30 -20.75 -13.33
C THR A 129 17.59 -19.51 -12.48
N GLY A 130 17.37 -19.59 -11.17
CA GLY A 130 17.42 -18.45 -10.26
C GLY A 130 16.25 -17.47 -10.44
N GLN A 131 15.22 -17.83 -11.21
CA GLN A 131 14.06 -17.00 -11.43
C GLN A 131 13.25 -16.83 -10.14
N TYR A 132 12.78 -15.61 -9.87
CA TYR A 132 11.84 -15.36 -8.78
C TYR A 132 10.46 -15.90 -9.15
N LEU A 133 9.84 -16.66 -8.25
CA LEU A 133 8.53 -17.27 -8.41
C LEU A 133 7.51 -16.63 -7.47
N GLY A 134 6.24 -16.66 -7.87
CA GLY A 134 5.11 -16.18 -7.07
C GLY A 134 5.28 -14.74 -6.57
N ILE A 135 5.04 -14.51 -5.27
CA ILE A 135 5.14 -13.19 -4.62
C ILE A 135 6.57 -12.62 -4.73
N GLN A 136 7.60 -13.46 -4.71
CA GLN A 136 8.99 -13.00 -4.81
C GLN A 136 9.29 -12.33 -6.15
N ALA A 137 8.53 -12.63 -7.21
CA ALA A 137 8.70 -11.99 -8.51
C ALA A 137 8.41 -10.48 -8.50
N PHE A 138 7.70 -9.95 -7.50
CA PHE A 138 7.57 -8.48 -7.35
C PHE A 138 8.91 -7.77 -7.17
N LEU A 139 9.94 -8.47 -6.66
CA LEU A 139 11.29 -7.93 -6.52
C LEU A 139 11.97 -7.69 -7.88
N ALA A 140 11.61 -8.47 -8.90
CA ALA A 140 12.14 -8.32 -10.26
C ALA A 140 11.49 -7.16 -11.03
N ALA A 141 10.36 -6.62 -10.56
CA ALA A 141 9.56 -5.64 -11.29
C ALA A 141 10.34 -4.37 -11.68
N GLU A 142 11.25 -3.88 -10.83
CA GLU A 142 12.07 -2.71 -11.18
C GLU A 142 13.06 -2.99 -12.31
N SER A 143 13.61 -4.19 -12.36
CA SER A 143 14.56 -4.60 -13.41
C SER A 143 13.84 -4.85 -14.74
N GLU A 144 12.69 -5.52 -14.70
CA GLU A 144 12.01 -5.99 -15.91
C GLU A 144 11.06 -4.95 -16.50
N VAL A 145 10.24 -4.31 -15.66
CA VAL A 145 9.21 -3.36 -16.11
C VAL A 145 9.51 -1.91 -15.71
N HIS A 146 10.65 -1.65 -15.08
CA HIS A 146 11.09 -0.30 -14.66
C HIS A 146 10.15 0.43 -13.70
N VAL A 147 9.27 -0.34 -13.04
CA VAL A 147 8.26 0.19 -12.11
C VAL A 147 8.21 -0.70 -10.88
N THR A 148 8.31 -0.10 -9.71
CA THR A 148 8.25 -0.81 -8.43
C THR A 148 6.86 -0.67 -7.81
N PRO A 149 6.17 -1.79 -7.50
CA PRO A 149 4.87 -1.73 -6.84
C PRO A 149 5.00 -1.23 -5.39
N ARG A 150 4.06 -0.38 -4.97
CA ARG A 150 4.01 0.19 -3.60
C ARG A 150 2.78 -0.24 -2.81
N ILE A 151 1.83 -0.88 -3.47
CA ILE A 151 0.64 -1.49 -2.87
C ILE A 151 0.62 -2.92 -3.37
N LEU A 152 0.71 -3.93 -2.50
CA LEU A 152 0.69 -5.34 -2.88
C LEU A 152 -0.63 -5.97 -2.48
N ILE A 153 -1.21 -6.75 -3.39
CA ILE A 153 -2.45 -7.50 -3.19
C ILE A 153 -2.35 -8.90 -3.79
N ALA A 154 -2.97 -9.86 -3.10
CA ALA A 154 -3.21 -11.21 -3.60
C ALA A 154 -4.69 -11.57 -3.34
N PRO A 155 -5.63 -11.02 -4.14
CA PRO A 155 -7.05 -11.27 -3.97
C PRO A 155 -7.34 -12.78 -3.93
N GLU A 156 -8.28 -13.18 -3.08
CA GLU A 156 -8.69 -14.57 -2.81
C GLU A 156 -7.63 -15.43 -2.10
N TYR A 157 -6.36 -15.02 -2.05
CA TYR A 157 -5.29 -15.76 -1.39
C TYR A 157 -4.84 -15.11 -0.09
N SER A 158 -5.00 -13.79 0.05
CA SER A 158 -4.48 -13.02 1.19
C SER A 158 -5.13 -13.35 2.52
N HIS A 159 -6.28 -14.03 2.54
CA HIS A 159 -6.90 -14.49 3.78
C HIS A 159 -6.12 -15.66 4.42
N HIS A 160 -5.23 -16.33 3.67
CA HIS A 160 -4.37 -17.36 4.21
C HIS A 160 -3.10 -16.75 4.83
N PRO A 161 -2.72 -17.11 6.07
CA PRO A 161 -1.65 -16.43 6.79
C PRO A 161 -0.27 -16.61 6.15
N ALA A 162 -0.01 -17.74 5.50
CA ALA A 162 1.25 -17.96 4.80
C ALA A 162 1.46 -16.98 3.63
N VAL A 163 0.39 -16.66 2.88
CA VAL A 163 0.44 -15.71 1.76
C VAL A 163 0.65 -14.29 2.29
N ALA A 164 -0.10 -13.90 3.33
CA ALA A 164 0.05 -12.58 3.95
C ALA A 164 1.45 -12.36 4.53
N ASN A 165 2.05 -13.38 5.18
CA ASN A 165 3.41 -13.29 5.70
C ASN A 165 4.46 -13.10 4.60
N GLU A 166 4.33 -13.81 3.48
CA GLU A 166 5.25 -13.63 2.35
C GLU A 166 5.08 -12.30 1.63
N LEU A 167 3.83 -11.83 1.47
CA LEU A 167 3.58 -10.47 1.01
C LEU A 167 4.24 -9.44 1.91
N LEU A 168 4.22 -9.63 3.24
CA LEU A 168 4.87 -8.73 4.19
C LEU A 168 6.40 -8.77 4.08
N SER A 169 6.99 -9.96 3.89
CA SER A 169 8.42 -10.13 3.66
C SER A 169 8.90 -9.32 2.44
N VAL A 170 8.18 -9.44 1.32
CA VAL A 170 8.47 -8.67 0.10
C VAL A 170 8.16 -7.19 0.28
N ALA A 171 7.08 -6.84 0.97
CA ALA A 171 6.71 -5.45 1.24
C ALA A 171 7.76 -4.71 2.08
N GLU A 172 8.44 -5.38 3.01
CA GLU A 172 9.52 -4.78 3.79
C GLU A 172 10.68 -4.36 2.87
N ARG A 173 11.06 -5.24 1.94
CA ARG A 173 12.15 -5.02 0.97
C ARG A 173 11.82 -3.94 -0.04
N LEU A 174 10.58 -3.95 -0.56
CA LEU A 174 10.10 -2.96 -1.53
C LEU A 174 9.60 -1.66 -0.90
N ARG A 175 9.55 -1.55 0.44
CA ARG A 175 8.86 -0.47 1.16
C ARG A 175 7.44 -0.26 0.63
N ALA A 176 6.73 -1.36 0.40
CA ALA A 176 5.35 -1.39 -0.06
C ALA A 176 4.41 -1.56 1.13
N VAL A 177 3.11 -1.38 0.92
CA VAL A 177 2.07 -1.78 1.87
C VAL A 177 1.26 -2.92 1.29
N VAL A 178 0.84 -3.87 2.13
CA VAL A 178 0.02 -5.02 1.77
C VAL A 178 -1.42 -4.72 2.15
N ILE A 179 -2.33 -4.86 1.20
CA ILE A 179 -3.77 -4.80 1.45
C ILE A 179 -4.28 -6.23 1.45
N ALA A 180 -4.65 -6.73 2.63
CA ALA A 180 -5.09 -8.11 2.83
C ALA A 180 -6.59 -8.17 3.14
N ASP A 181 -7.22 -9.24 2.69
CA ASP A 181 -8.59 -9.59 3.01
C ASP A 181 -8.65 -10.52 4.23
N GLY A 182 -9.65 -10.30 5.09
CA GLY A 182 -10.00 -11.23 6.16
C GLY A 182 -10.68 -12.50 5.65
N PRO A 183 -10.91 -13.48 6.54
CA PRO A 183 -11.54 -14.77 6.21
C PRO A 183 -13.03 -14.66 5.86
N ASN A 184 -13.69 -13.52 6.08
CA ASN A 184 -15.09 -13.26 5.72
C ASN A 184 -16.11 -14.24 6.31
N TYR A 185 -15.80 -14.86 7.45
CA TYR A 185 -16.72 -15.78 8.13
C TYR A 185 -17.45 -15.08 9.29
N ASN A 186 -16.72 -14.67 10.33
CA ASN A 186 -17.28 -13.92 11.46
C ASN A 186 -16.30 -12.86 11.98
N ASP A 187 -16.77 -12.00 12.89
CA ASP A 187 -15.97 -10.88 13.41
C ASP A 187 -14.80 -11.35 14.29
N GLU A 188 -14.99 -12.43 15.07
CA GLU A 188 -13.96 -12.98 15.95
C GLU A 188 -12.80 -13.58 15.14
N GLU A 189 -13.08 -14.34 14.09
CA GLU A 189 -12.06 -14.90 13.20
C GLU A 189 -11.30 -13.82 12.44
N ALA A 190 -11.95 -12.70 12.08
CA ALA A 190 -11.25 -11.56 11.50
C ALA A 190 -10.28 -10.91 12.51
N ILE A 191 -10.67 -10.83 13.78
CA ILE A 191 -9.83 -10.33 14.87
C ILE A 191 -8.67 -11.29 15.17
N ASP A 192 -8.95 -12.59 15.25
CA ASP A 192 -7.94 -13.64 15.45
C ASP A 192 -6.94 -13.64 14.31
N TYR A 193 -7.42 -13.51 13.07
CA TYR A 193 -6.56 -13.38 11.90
C TYR A 193 -5.68 -12.13 11.98
N ARG A 194 -6.23 -10.97 12.38
CA ARG A 194 -5.41 -9.78 12.64
C ARG A 194 -4.31 -10.12 13.63
N GLN A 195 -4.63 -10.72 14.78
CA GLN A 195 -3.67 -10.95 15.88
C GLN A 195 -2.42 -11.74 15.47
N MET A 196 -2.47 -12.47 14.35
CA MET A 196 -1.31 -13.16 13.78
C MET A 196 -0.22 -12.21 13.25
N PHE A 197 -0.52 -10.91 13.05
CA PHE A 197 0.37 -9.94 12.42
C PHE A 197 0.60 -8.70 13.30
N GLY A 198 1.84 -8.20 13.30
CA GLY A 198 2.25 -6.98 14.02
C GLY A 198 2.92 -5.91 13.15
N SER A 199 2.75 -5.98 11.82
CA SER A 199 3.45 -5.11 10.88
C SER A 199 2.64 -3.85 10.52
N PRO A 200 3.25 -2.63 10.56
CA PRO A 200 2.59 -1.40 10.11
C PRO A 200 2.34 -1.34 8.59
N ARG A 201 2.87 -2.32 7.83
CA ARG A 201 2.68 -2.41 6.38
C ARG A 201 1.49 -3.28 5.99
N LEU A 202 0.83 -3.94 6.94
CA LEU A 202 -0.39 -4.69 6.67
C LEU A 202 -1.60 -3.81 6.94
N TYR A 203 -2.53 -3.78 5.98
CA TYR A 203 -3.85 -3.19 6.15
C TYR A 203 -4.89 -4.26 5.85
N LEU A 204 -5.58 -4.71 6.91
CA LEU A 204 -6.55 -5.79 6.85
C LEU A 204 -7.96 -5.24 6.65
N ILE A 205 -8.70 -5.82 5.71
CA ILE A 205 -10.08 -5.45 5.40
C ILE A 205 -10.99 -6.67 5.56
N ASP A 206 -12.07 -6.49 6.31
CA ASP A 206 -13.14 -7.48 6.43
C ASP A 206 -14.47 -6.73 6.65
N PRO A 207 -15.58 -7.10 6.00
CA PRO A 207 -15.82 -8.30 5.18
C PRO A 207 -15.51 -8.13 3.69
N TRP A 208 -15.70 -9.21 2.93
CA TRP A 208 -15.70 -9.18 1.46
C TRP A 208 -16.91 -8.39 0.92
N VAL A 209 -16.90 -8.12 -0.38
CA VAL A 209 -17.90 -7.27 -1.05
C VAL A 209 -18.72 -8.04 -2.05
N ARG A 210 -19.94 -7.56 -2.29
CA ARG A 210 -20.85 -8.07 -3.32
C ARG A 210 -20.83 -7.13 -4.52
N VAL A 211 -20.58 -7.70 -5.69
CA VAL A 211 -20.40 -7.00 -6.95
C VAL A 211 -21.31 -7.62 -7.99
N TRP A 212 -21.84 -6.81 -8.90
CA TRP A 212 -22.60 -7.30 -10.04
C TRP A 212 -21.64 -7.73 -11.15
N ASP A 213 -21.64 -9.01 -11.50
CA ASP A 213 -20.95 -9.51 -12.68
C ASP A 213 -21.81 -9.24 -13.92
N ALA A 214 -21.36 -8.33 -14.78
CA ALA A 214 -22.10 -7.93 -15.97
C ALA A 214 -22.12 -9.01 -17.07
N GLU A 215 -21.16 -9.94 -17.05
CA GLU A 215 -21.07 -10.98 -18.08
C GLU A 215 -21.98 -12.16 -17.74
N ASP A 216 -21.93 -12.62 -16.48
CA ASP A 216 -22.79 -13.71 -16.01
C ASP A 216 -24.16 -13.23 -15.50
N ASN A 217 -24.36 -11.92 -15.42
CA ASN A 217 -25.59 -11.26 -14.95
C ASN A 217 -26.03 -11.76 -13.56
N VAL A 218 -25.07 -11.89 -12.65
CA VAL A 218 -25.29 -12.38 -11.29
C VAL A 218 -24.49 -11.57 -10.27
N GLU A 219 -25.01 -11.48 -9.04
CA GLU A 219 -24.29 -10.90 -7.92
C GLU A 219 -23.30 -11.94 -7.37
N VAL A 220 -22.01 -11.59 -7.37
CA VAL A 220 -20.92 -12.44 -6.89
C VAL A 220 -20.25 -11.81 -5.67
N VAL A 221 -19.78 -12.65 -4.75
CA VAL A 221 -18.99 -12.22 -3.60
C VAL A 221 -17.51 -12.23 -4.01
N ARG A 222 -16.81 -11.12 -3.82
CA ARG A 222 -15.39 -10.96 -4.12
C ARG A 222 -14.63 -10.34 -2.96
N PRO A 223 -13.33 -10.63 -2.80
CA PRO A 223 -12.49 -9.96 -1.81
C PRO A 223 -12.42 -8.44 -2.02
N ALA A 224 -12.19 -7.69 -0.96
CA ALA A 224 -12.22 -6.23 -0.99
C ALA A 224 -10.87 -5.59 -1.39
N SER A 225 -9.77 -6.33 -1.26
CA SER A 225 -8.39 -5.84 -1.44
C SER A 225 -8.15 -5.15 -2.78
N ALA A 226 -8.65 -5.72 -3.88
CA ALA A 226 -8.50 -5.14 -5.22
C ALA A 226 -9.18 -3.75 -5.34
N ARG A 227 -10.43 -3.64 -4.89
CA ARG A 227 -11.17 -2.36 -4.90
C ARG A 227 -10.55 -1.34 -3.96
N VAL A 228 -10.08 -1.77 -2.78
CA VAL A 228 -9.43 -0.86 -1.83
C VAL A 228 -8.05 -0.41 -2.34
N ALA A 229 -7.27 -1.27 -2.99
CA ALA A 229 -6.03 -0.87 -3.65
C ALA A 229 -6.29 0.17 -4.76
N GLY A 230 -7.33 -0.03 -5.59
CA GLY A 230 -7.79 0.96 -6.56
C GLY A 230 -8.24 2.28 -5.91
N LEU A 231 -8.93 2.21 -4.77
CA LEU A 231 -9.36 3.38 -4.01
C LEU A 231 -8.16 4.17 -3.45
N ILE A 232 -7.15 3.48 -2.93
CA ILE A 232 -5.91 4.10 -2.45
C ILE A 232 -5.18 4.78 -3.62
N ALA A 233 -5.03 4.08 -4.76
CA ALA A 233 -4.40 4.64 -5.96
C ALA A 233 -5.14 5.89 -6.47
N LYS A 234 -6.48 5.90 -6.38
CA LYS A 234 -7.30 7.07 -6.71
C LYS A 234 -7.08 8.22 -5.74
N SER A 235 -7.11 7.95 -4.43
CA SER A 235 -6.90 8.97 -3.40
C SER A 235 -5.50 9.59 -3.50
N ASP A 236 -4.49 8.80 -3.84
CA ASP A 236 -3.13 9.27 -4.07
C ASP A 236 -3.07 10.26 -5.25
N ALA A 237 -3.76 9.97 -6.35
CA ALA A 237 -3.80 10.83 -7.53
C ALA A 237 -4.57 12.14 -7.28
N GLU A 238 -5.67 12.08 -6.53
CA GLU A 238 -6.54 13.25 -6.28
C GLU A 238 -6.03 14.14 -5.13
N ARG A 239 -5.42 13.56 -4.09
CA ARG A 239 -5.11 14.26 -2.83
C ARG A 239 -3.67 14.10 -2.36
N GLY A 240 -2.98 13.05 -2.80
CA GLY A 240 -1.63 12.70 -2.36
C GLY A 240 -1.60 11.51 -1.40
N PHE A 241 -0.44 10.85 -1.33
CA PHE A 241 -0.21 9.61 -0.59
C PHE A 241 -0.30 9.73 0.94
N TRP A 242 -0.24 10.96 1.46
CA TRP A 242 -0.33 11.26 2.90
C TRP A 242 -1.77 11.32 3.42
N TRP A 243 -2.77 11.22 2.53
CA TRP A 243 -4.17 11.15 2.93
C TRP A 243 -4.56 9.74 3.33
N SER A 244 -5.37 9.65 4.38
CA SER A 244 -6.00 8.39 4.76
C SER A 244 -6.99 7.91 3.68
N PRO A 245 -7.03 6.60 3.39
CA PRO A 245 -8.02 6.03 2.48
C PRO A 245 -9.41 5.87 3.13
N SER A 246 -9.54 6.07 4.44
CA SER A 246 -10.82 6.00 5.15
C SER A 246 -11.77 7.13 4.75
N ASN A 247 -13.08 6.88 4.88
CA ASN A 247 -14.18 7.77 4.50
C ASN A 247 -14.15 8.18 3.01
N ARG A 248 -13.68 7.27 2.16
CA ARG A 248 -13.70 7.41 0.69
C ARG A 248 -14.75 6.48 0.10
N GLU A 249 -15.47 6.99 -0.89
CA GLU A 249 -16.50 6.24 -1.60
C GLU A 249 -15.87 5.16 -2.48
N ILE A 250 -16.34 3.92 -2.32
CA ILE A 250 -15.97 2.78 -3.15
C ILE A 250 -17.07 2.59 -4.20
N ARG A 251 -16.68 2.61 -5.48
CA ARG A 251 -17.59 2.44 -6.61
C ARG A 251 -17.82 0.97 -6.95
N GLY A 252 -18.96 0.67 -7.59
CA GLY A 252 -19.25 -0.66 -8.15
C GLY A 252 -19.63 -1.72 -7.12
N LEU A 253 -20.01 -1.32 -5.91
CA LEU A 253 -20.49 -2.23 -4.87
C LEU A 253 -22.02 -2.30 -4.85
N MET A 254 -22.55 -3.51 -4.72
CA MET A 254 -23.96 -3.78 -4.46
C MET A 254 -24.23 -3.93 -2.95
N GLY A 255 -23.22 -4.41 -2.20
CA GLY A 255 -23.31 -4.64 -0.77
C GLY A 255 -22.00 -5.14 -0.19
N THR A 256 -21.96 -5.31 1.13
CA THR A 256 -20.95 -6.14 1.80
C THR A 256 -21.47 -7.58 1.91
N ALA A 257 -20.57 -8.56 1.88
CA ALA A 257 -20.92 -9.98 2.02
C ALA A 257 -21.59 -10.25 3.37
N ARG A 258 -21.00 -9.70 4.44
CA ARG A 258 -21.59 -9.66 5.78
C ARG A 258 -22.09 -8.25 6.06
N SER A 259 -23.28 -8.13 6.64
CA SER A 259 -23.80 -6.83 7.05
C SER A 259 -22.95 -6.25 8.19
N VAL A 260 -22.44 -5.04 8.00
CA VAL A 260 -21.72 -4.29 9.04
C VAL A 260 -22.63 -3.13 9.45
N ASP A 261 -23.11 -3.16 10.69
CA ASP A 261 -23.87 -2.05 11.24
C ASP A 261 -22.97 -0.86 11.56
N PHE A 262 -23.51 0.32 11.27
CA PHE A 262 -22.87 1.60 11.51
C PHE A 262 -23.93 2.61 11.92
N ALA A 263 -23.83 3.13 13.14
CA ALA A 263 -24.65 4.22 13.65
C ALA A 263 -23.75 5.33 14.21
N LEU A 264 -24.12 6.59 13.94
CA LEU A 264 -23.33 7.73 14.40
C LEU A 264 -23.42 7.88 15.92
N GLY A 265 -22.28 7.86 16.59
CA GLY A 265 -22.20 7.98 18.05
C GLY A 265 -22.49 6.68 18.80
N ASP A 266 -22.70 5.56 18.11
CA ASP A 266 -22.86 4.25 18.73
C ASP A 266 -21.50 3.53 18.85
N VAL A 267 -21.08 3.29 20.08
CA VAL A 267 -19.83 2.59 20.40
C VAL A 267 -19.97 1.08 20.19
N ASN A 268 -21.20 0.54 20.24
CA ASN A 268 -21.46 -0.89 20.14
C ASN A 268 -21.63 -1.36 18.68
N ALA A 269 -21.52 -0.46 17.71
CA ALA A 269 -21.65 -0.82 16.31
C ALA A 269 -20.55 -1.80 15.89
N ARG A 270 -20.86 -2.81 15.07
CA ARG A 270 -19.86 -3.78 14.56
C ARG A 270 -18.71 -3.09 13.83
N ALA A 271 -19.00 -2.02 13.08
CA ALA A 271 -17.96 -1.21 12.44
C ALA A 271 -16.94 -0.66 13.46
N ASN A 272 -17.39 -0.29 14.66
CA ASN A 272 -16.51 0.20 15.72
C ASN A 272 -15.73 -0.97 16.37
N PHE A 273 -16.40 -2.09 16.64
CA PHE A 273 -15.78 -3.29 17.21
C PHE A 273 -14.61 -3.82 16.37
N LEU A 274 -14.79 -3.90 15.05
CA LEU A 274 -13.73 -4.32 14.12
C LEU A 274 -12.59 -3.28 14.04
N ASN A 275 -12.91 -1.99 13.98
CA ASN A 275 -11.90 -0.93 13.91
C ASN A 275 -11.08 -0.77 15.20
N GLU A 276 -11.68 -0.99 16.38
CA GLU A 276 -10.96 -1.01 17.65
C GLU A 276 -9.88 -2.10 17.66
N ASN A 277 -10.14 -3.22 16.97
CA ASN A 277 -9.21 -4.32 16.77
C ASN A 277 -8.34 -4.19 15.50
N GLU A 278 -8.28 -2.99 14.91
CA GLU A 278 -7.45 -2.66 13.73
C GLU A 278 -7.83 -3.42 12.45
N VAL A 279 -9.11 -3.80 12.32
CA VAL A 279 -9.68 -4.37 11.10
C VAL A 279 -10.54 -3.30 10.41
N ALA A 280 -10.16 -2.94 9.18
CA ALA A 280 -10.93 -1.98 8.40
C ALA A 280 -12.19 -2.63 7.81
N THR A 281 -13.28 -1.87 7.75
CA THR A 281 -14.58 -2.34 7.28
C THR A 281 -15.11 -1.48 6.14
N ILE A 282 -16.23 -1.88 5.56
CA ILE A 282 -16.96 -1.08 4.57
C ILE A 282 -18.34 -0.78 5.14
N ILE A 283 -18.69 0.50 5.21
CA ILE A 283 -19.98 0.97 5.71
C ILE A 283 -20.83 1.54 4.58
N GLN A 284 -22.14 1.54 4.76
CA GLN A 284 -23.07 2.18 3.83
C GLN A 284 -23.61 3.48 4.45
N LYS A 285 -23.07 4.62 4.00
CA LYS A 285 -23.56 5.96 4.35
C LYS A 285 -23.19 6.93 3.23
N ASP A 286 -24.21 7.51 2.59
CA ASP A 286 -24.03 8.35 1.40
C ASP A 286 -23.15 7.67 0.34
N GLY A 287 -23.51 6.41 0.03
CA GLY A 287 -22.71 5.45 -0.74
C GLY A 287 -21.97 4.43 0.13
N PHE A 288 -21.30 3.46 -0.51
CA PHE A 288 -20.39 2.55 0.20
C PHE A 288 -19.06 3.25 0.45
N ARG A 289 -18.53 3.16 1.67
CA ARG A 289 -17.31 3.85 2.07
C ARG A 289 -16.38 2.91 2.82
N LEU A 290 -15.08 3.04 2.55
CA LEU A 290 -14.06 2.41 3.38
C LEU A 290 -14.05 3.07 4.76
N TRP A 291 -14.03 2.27 5.81
CA TRP A 291 -14.12 2.72 7.20
C TRP A 291 -13.07 2.04 8.07
N GLY A 292 -11.98 2.77 8.30
CA GLY A 292 -10.83 2.32 9.08
C GLY A 292 -9.54 2.84 8.49
N ASN A 293 -8.62 3.32 9.30
CA ASN A 293 -7.35 3.89 8.84
C ASN A 293 -6.12 3.32 9.56
N ARG A 294 -6.34 2.39 10.49
CA ARG A 294 -5.29 1.70 11.23
C ARG A 294 -4.73 0.55 10.41
N SER A 295 -3.42 0.40 10.47
CA SER A 295 -2.65 -0.76 10.01
C SER A 295 -2.51 -1.75 11.16
N CYS A 296 -2.11 -2.99 10.89
CA CYS A 296 -1.89 -4.01 11.92
C CYS A 296 -0.57 -3.81 12.69
N SER A 297 -0.19 -2.58 13.00
CA SER A 297 1.08 -2.29 13.66
C SER A 297 1.05 -2.68 15.13
N ALA A 298 2.11 -3.35 15.60
CA ALA A 298 2.33 -3.56 17.03
C ALA A 298 2.80 -2.28 17.75
N ASP A 299 3.32 -1.28 17.03
CA ASP A 299 3.78 -0.01 17.59
C ASP A 299 2.73 1.09 17.35
N PRO A 300 2.11 1.65 18.41
CA PRO A 300 1.13 2.73 18.29
C PRO A 300 1.65 3.96 17.53
N LYS A 301 2.97 4.19 17.49
CA LYS A 301 3.57 5.29 16.73
C LYS A 301 3.29 5.18 15.22
N TRP A 302 3.19 3.95 14.72
CA TRP A 302 2.96 3.63 13.31
C TRP A 302 1.56 3.06 13.05
N ALA A 303 0.61 3.31 13.95
CA ALA A 303 -0.74 2.77 13.85
C ALA A 303 -1.43 3.16 12.53
N PHE A 304 -1.26 4.39 12.05
CA PHE A 304 -1.96 4.87 10.85
C PHE A 304 -1.24 4.51 9.55
N LEU A 305 -2.00 3.94 8.61
CA LEU A 305 -1.48 3.57 7.29
C LEU A 305 -0.90 4.79 6.53
N SER A 306 -1.58 5.94 6.57
CA SER A 306 -1.12 7.16 5.89
C SER A 306 0.23 7.67 6.40
N VAL A 307 0.49 7.51 7.70
CA VAL A 307 1.76 7.90 8.35
C VAL A 307 2.88 6.99 7.86
N ARG A 308 2.67 5.66 7.87
CA ARG A 308 3.63 4.68 7.35
C ARG A 308 3.92 4.91 5.86
N ARG A 309 2.89 5.10 5.04
CA ARG A 309 3.03 5.37 3.60
C ARG A 309 3.80 6.65 3.31
N THR A 310 3.55 7.72 4.08
CA THR A 310 4.30 8.98 3.94
C THR A 310 5.79 8.78 4.21
N ALA A 311 6.13 8.06 5.29
CA ALA A 311 7.52 7.73 5.60
C ALA A 311 8.20 6.91 4.49
N ASP A 312 7.51 5.88 3.97
CA ASP A 312 8.07 5.03 2.91
C ASP A 312 8.30 5.81 1.61
N MET A 313 7.38 6.69 1.22
CA MET A 313 7.55 7.52 0.03
C MET A 313 8.71 8.52 0.17
N ILE A 314 8.91 9.12 1.34
CA ILE A 314 10.05 10.01 1.60
C ILE A 314 11.35 9.22 1.47
N ASN A 315 11.48 8.12 2.23
CA ASN A 315 12.69 7.31 2.27
C ASN A 315 13.10 6.82 0.89
N GLU A 316 12.14 6.30 0.12
CA GLU A 316 12.39 5.81 -1.23
C GLU A 316 12.81 6.93 -2.19
N SER A 317 12.11 8.08 -2.13
CA SER A 317 12.43 9.21 -3.01
C SER A 317 13.84 9.74 -2.77
N LEU A 318 14.29 9.72 -1.50
CA LEU A 318 15.66 10.07 -1.16
C LEU A 318 16.66 9.06 -1.74
N LEU A 319 16.41 7.76 -1.61
CA LEU A 319 17.31 6.73 -2.15
C LEU A 319 17.48 6.87 -3.67
N ARG A 320 16.37 7.00 -4.42
CA ARG A 320 16.42 7.10 -5.88
C ARG A 320 17.08 8.37 -6.38
N ALA A 321 16.85 9.49 -5.69
CA ALA A 321 17.37 10.78 -6.15
C ALA A 321 18.86 10.98 -5.85
N HIS A 322 19.45 10.22 -4.94
CA HIS A 322 20.86 10.36 -4.54
C HIS A 322 21.80 9.35 -5.21
N MET A 323 21.37 8.63 -6.26
CA MET A 323 22.28 7.76 -7.03
C MET A 323 23.50 8.50 -7.60
N TRP A 324 23.39 9.81 -7.88
CA TRP A 324 24.52 10.63 -8.33
C TRP A 324 25.55 10.91 -7.22
N ALA A 325 25.15 10.79 -5.96
CA ALA A 325 25.98 11.06 -4.80
C ALA A 325 26.87 9.85 -4.45
N VAL A 326 26.50 8.66 -4.93
CA VAL A 326 27.33 7.45 -4.84
C VAL A 326 28.61 7.64 -5.66
N ASP A 327 29.74 7.20 -5.12
CA ASP A 327 31.08 7.28 -5.73
C ASP A 327 31.64 8.69 -6.01
N ARG A 328 30.99 9.74 -5.49
CA ARG A 328 31.58 11.10 -5.50
C ARG A 328 32.59 11.29 -4.38
N ASN A 329 33.60 12.13 -4.65
CA ASN A 329 34.58 12.51 -3.64
C ASN A 329 33.90 13.23 -2.46
N ILE A 330 34.10 12.70 -1.26
CA ILE A 330 33.58 13.29 -0.02
C ILE A 330 34.34 14.59 0.26
N THR A 331 33.69 15.70 -0.04
CA THR A 331 34.17 17.07 0.17
C THR A 331 33.16 17.82 1.02
N LYS A 332 33.54 18.98 1.57
CA LYS A 332 32.58 19.82 2.31
C LYS A 332 31.38 20.21 1.42
N THR A 333 31.65 20.58 0.18
CA THR A 333 30.64 20.92 -0.82
C THR A 333 29.73 19.74 -1.13
N TYR A 334 30.24 18.50 -1.16
CA TYR A 334 29.41 17.31 -1.33
C TYR A 334 28.34 17.18 -0.23
N ILE A 335 28.73 17.36 1.04
CA ILE A 335 27.78 17.27 2.16
C ILE A 335 26.75 18.41 2.08
N GLU A 336 27.20 19.63 1.77
CA GLU A 336 26.31 20.80 1.61
C GLU A 336 25.31 20.60 0.47
N ASP A 337 25.75 20.12 -0.69
CA ASP A 337 24.89 19.86 -1.87
C ASP A 337 23.80 18.83 -1.54
N VAL A 338 24.17 17.75 -0.85
CA VAL A 338 23.21 16.71 -0.44
C VAL A 338 22.22 17.27 0.58
N LEU A 339 22.69 17.96 1.62
CA LEU A 339 21.82 18.56 2.63
C LEU A 339 20.87 19.60 2.01
N GLU A 340 21.33 20.41 1.07
CA GLU A 340 20.49 21.39 0.39
C GLU A 340 19.42 20.70 -0.47
N GLY A 341 19.79 19.65 -1.21
CA GLY A 341 18.86 18.84 -2.00
C GLY A 341 17.76 18.20 -1.16
N VAL A 342 18.12 17.54 -0.05
CA VAL A 342 17.16 16.91 0.87
C VAL A 342 16.26 17.97 1.52
N ASN A 343 16.82 19.07 2.03
CA ASN A 343 16.04 20.14 2.65
C ASN A 343 15.13 20.87 1.65
N ALA A 344 15.52 21.00 0.38
CA ALA A 344 14.66 21.54 -0.67
C ALA A 344 13.44 20.62 -0.91
N TYR A 345 13.65 19.31 -0.93
CA TYR A 345 12.57 18.34 -1.07
C TYR A 345 11.61 18.35 0.12
N LEU A 346 12.12 18.37 1.36
CA LEU A 346 11.26 18.45 2.56
C LEU A 346 10.45 19.75 2.59
N ARG A 347 11.03 20.88 2.18
CA ARG A 347 10.30 22.15 2.01
C ARG A 347 9.19 22.07 0.95
N HIS A 348 9.44 21.36 -0.16
CA HIS A 348 8.41 21.11 -1.16
C HIS A 348 7.25 20.28 -0.58
N LEU A 349 7.56 19.20 0.14
CA LEU A 349 6.57 18.35 0.82
C LEU A 349 5.75 19.14 1.85
N GLN A 350 6.39 20.06 2.58
CA GLN A 350 5.69 20.96 3.50
C GLN A 350 4.73 21.89 2.75
N THR A 351 5.16 22.44 1.62
CA THR A 351 4.35 23.37 0.81
C THR A 351 3.09 22.71 0.26
N VAL A 352 3.17 21.44 -0.16
CA VAL A 352 2.01 20.67 -0.63
C VAL A 352 1.17 20.08 0.51
N GLY A 353 1.60 20.23 1.76
CA GLY A 353 0.91 19.72 2.95
C GLY A 353 1.10 18.22 3.20
N ALA A 354 2.10 17.60 2.57
CA ALA A 354 2.43 16.18 2.77
C ALA A 354 3.10 15.91 4.13
N ILE A 355 3.83 16.90 4.64
CA ILE A 355 4.41 16.90 5.98
C ILE A 355 4.12 18.25 6.65
N ILE A 356 4.08 18.26 7.98
CA ILE A 356 3.97 19.49 8.77
C ILE A 356 5.31 20.24 8.74
N ASN A 357 6.40 19.50 8.94
CA ASN A 357 7.76 20.01 8.88
C ASN A 357 8.76 18.84 8.73
N GLY A 358 10.00 19.15 8.36
CA GLY A 358 11.12 18.24 8.33
C GLY A 358 12.43 18.94 7.98
N ARG A 359 13.55 18.44 8.50
CA ARG A 359 14.89 18.99 8.30
C ARG A 359 15.92 17.87 8.23
N ALA A 360 16.89 18.03 7.34
CA ALA A 360 18.10 17.20 7.28
C ALA A 360 19.33 17.94 7.82
N TRP A 361 20.20 17.20 8.52
CA TRP A 361 21.49 17.67 9.03
C TRP A 361 22.53 16.53 8.97
N ALA A 362 23.81 16.90 9.04
CA ALA A 362 24.90 15.93 9.18
C ALA A 362 25.41 16.00 10.62
N ASP A 363 25.31 14.90 11.36
CA ASP A 363 25.80 14.82 12.74
C ASP A 363 27.35 14.75 12.77
N PRO A 364 28.05 15.71 13.39
CA PRO A 364 29.51 15.67 13.52
C PRO A 364 30.03 14.47 14.34
N GLU A 365 29.23 13.91 15.24
CA GLU A 365 29.62 12.76 16.07
C GLU A 365 29.63 11.46 15.27
N LEU A 366 28.75 11.33 14.28
CA LEU A 366 28.71 10.18 13.36
C LEU A 366 29.70 10.34 12.19
N ASN A 367 29.91 11.57 11.73
CA ASN A 367 30.81 11.88 10.61
C ASN A 367 32.25 12.18 11.07
N THR A 368 32.86 11.24 11.79
CA THR A 368 34.26 11.38 12.22
C THR A 368 35.25 11.19 11.06
N PRO A 369 36.49 11.69 11.16
CA PRO A 369 37.51 11.48 10.13
C PRO A 369 37.75 10.01 9.78
N ASP A 370 37.66 9.11 10.77
CA ASP A 370 37.80 7.67 10.56
C ASP A 370 36.66 7.11 9.68
N GLN A 371 35.40 7.51 9.92
CA GLN A 371 34.26 7.10 9.09
C GLN A 371 34.38 7.65 7.66
N ILE A 372 34.77 8.92 7.53
CA ILE A 372 34.95 9.57 6.22
C ILE A 372 36.08 8.90 5.44
N SER A 373 37.17 8.52 6.10
CA SER A 373 38.28 7.78 5.45
C SER A 373 37.86 6.39 4.97
N GLN A 374 36.83 5.80 5.57
CA GLN A 374 36.19 4.56 5.12
C GLN A 374 35.11 4.78 4.05
N GLY A 375 34.92 6.01 3.58
CA GLY A 375 33.90 6.35 2.57
C GLY A 375 32.47 6.40 3.12
N LYS A 376 32.29 6.46 4.45
CA LYS A 376 30.96 6.47 5.08
C LYS A 376 30.58 7.89 5.49
N VAL A 377 29.35 8.28 5.13
CA VAL A 377 28.75 9.57 5.49
C VAL A 377 27.35 9.32 6.04
N TYR A 378 27.03 9.94 7.16
CA TYR A 378 25.73 9.87 7.81
C TYR A 378 24.99 11.19 7.64
N ILE A 379 23.76 11.13 7.16
CA ILE A 379 22.86 12.27 7.05
C ILE A 379 21.57 11.88 7.76
N ASP A 380 21.29 12.62 8.82
CA ASP A 380 20.07 12.46 9.58
C ASP A 380 19.01 13.40 9.03
N PHE A 381 17.76 12.96 9.08
CA PHE A 381 16.64 13.82 8.79
C PHE A 381 15.44 13.48 9.66
N ASP A 382 14.69 14.50 10.04
CA ASP A 382 13.42 14.38 10.70
C ASP A 382 12.28 14.77 9.75
N PHE A 383 11.09 14.25 10.03
CA PHE A 383 9.86 14.65 9.37
C PHE A 383 8.67 14.34 10.29
N THR A 384 7.60 15.12 10.17
CA THR A 384 6.33 14.82 10.84
C THR A 384 5.20 14.85 9.81
N PRO A 385 4.57 13.71 9.50
CA PRO A 385 3.40 13.67 8.63
C PRO A 385 2.14 14.19 9.35
N PRO A 386 1.11 14.63 8.62
CA PRO A 386 -0.19 14.93 9.21
C PRO A 386 -0.87 13.63 9.69
N TYR A 387 -1.39 13.67 10.92
CA TYR A 387 -2.17 12.56 11.48
C TYR A 387 -3.66 12.70 11.11
N PRO A 388 -4.35 11.61 10.74
CA PRO A 388 -5.77 11.66 10.43
C PRO A 388 -6.59 11.93 11.69
N ALA A 389 -7.61 12.78 11.59
CA ALA A 389 -8.58 13.01 12.66
C ALA A 389 -9.56 11.83 12.76
N GLU A 390 -9.17 10.79 13.48
CA GLU A 390 -9.97 9.55 13.64
C GLU A 390 -11.21 9.75 14.52
N HIS A 391 -11.12 10.54 15.59
CA HIS A 391 -12.22 10.79 16.51
C HIS A 391 -12.35 12.30 16.79
N ILE A 392 -13.53 12.85 16.49
CA ILE A 392 -13.89 14.25 16.77
C ILE A 392 -15.00 14.25 17.83
N THR A 393 -14.70 14.81 19.02
CA THR A 393 -15.67 14.92 20.12
C THR A 393 -16.27 16.32 20.18
N PHE A 394 -17.56 16.45 19.91
CA PHE A 394 -18.29 17.69 20.16
C PHE A 394 -18.78 17.71 21.61
N ARG A 395 -18.39 18.75 22.36
CA ARG A 395 -18.85 18.97 23.75
C ARG A 395 -19.93 20.05 23.75
N SER A 396 -21.18 19.64 23.92
CA SER A 396 -22.32 20.57 24.00
C SER A 396 -22.44 21.12 25.43
N HIS A 397 -22.56 22.44 25.55
CA HIS A 397 -22.79 23.13 26.81
C HIS A 397 -24.13 23.86 26.72
N LEU A 398 -25.09 23.47 27.57
CA LEU A 398 -26.32 24.24 27.76
C LEU A 398 -26.01 25.37 28.75
N VAL A 399 -26.01 26.61 28.28
CA VAL A 399 -25.79 27.80 29.12
C VAL A 399 -27.08 28.58 29.26
N ASN A 400 -27.34 29.09 30.47
CA ASN A 400 -28.48 29.94 30.77
C ASN A 400 -28.16 31.43 30.58
N ASP A 401 -26.91 31.76 30.25
CA ASP A 401 -26.44 33.13 30.10
C ASP A 401 -27.21 33.90 29.02
N TYR A 402 -27.70 33.21 27.99
CA TYR A 402 -28.52 33.80 26.92
C TYR A 402 -30.00 33.95 27.29
N LEU A 403 -30.46 33.43 28.43
CA LEU A 403 -31.86 33.58 28.84
C LEU A 403 -32.20 35.02 29.22
N VAL A 404 -31.20 35.84 29.58
CA VAL A 404 -31.39 37.28 29.83
C VAL A 404 -31.78 38.04 28.56
N GLU A 405 -31.44 37.54 27.37
CA GLU A 405 -31.79 38.16 26.08
C GLU A 405 -33.26 37.90 25.66
N VAL A 406 -33.93 36.94 26.31
CA VAL A 406 -35.32 36.56 25.99
C VAL A 406 -36.33 37.55 26.58
N LEU A 407 -35.95 38.30 27.62
CA LEU A 407 -36.76 39.38 28.16
C LEU A 407 -36.10 40.72 27.78
N PRO A 408 -36.63 41.49 26.81
CA PRO A 408 -36.19 42.86 26.64
C PRO A 408 -36.54 43.60 27.94
N ASP A 409 -35.52 44.22 28.54
CA ASP A 409 -35.53 44.92 29.82
C ASP A 409 -36.93 45.25 30.34
N ALA A 410 -37.32 44.63 31.45
CA ALA A 410 -38.31 45.23 32.33
C ALA A 410 -37.67 46.50 32.91
N ALA A 411 -37.75 47.58 32.13
CA ALA A 411 -37.37 48.94 32.50
C ALA A 411 -38.26 49.49 33.62
#